data_AF-A0A0V1PXN3-F1
#
_entry.id   AF-A0A0V1PXN3-F1
#
_cell.length_a   1.000
_cell.length_b   1.000
_cell.length_c   1.000
_cell.angle_alpha   90.00
_cell.angle_beta   90.00
_cell.angle_gamma   90.00
#
_symmetry.space_group_name_H-M   'P 1'
#
loop_
_entity.id
_entity.type
_entity.pdbx_description
1 polymer ?
#
loop_
_entity_poly.entity_id
_entity_poly.type
_entity_poly.pdbx_seq_one_letter_code
_entity_poly.pdbx_strand_id
1 'polypeptide(L)'
;MNKIKQTATVGNDLIVKYQVSSLIKLEELNKLSSKKSKFLSLYKRFYRLRNMVDSKPYNKEIYQKIIRRKFTMEDFNLKRSILLDDVDILSEISLFERIINTLAFVHNSTVYLPSERKEKPILFFQDLELPQRMEKLIILTLLRMDQQKPHIIKYDRKYEWVPKINNQLNNLSNDPDSKEYKSAFKDVDANLIGFRDYELNLMRLNECYRLCL
;
A
#
# COMPACT_ATOMS: atom_id res chain seq x y z
N MET A 1 -11.26 30.62 34.75
CA MET A 1 -10.99 29.19 35.02
C MET A 1 -12.31 28.43 35.02
N ASN A 2 -12.62 27.68 33.96
CA ASN A 2 -13.78 26.79 33.91
C ASN A 2 -13.30 25.37 33.61
N LYS A 3 -13.30 24.51 34.63
CA LYS A 3 -13.10 23.05 34.52
C LYS A 3 -14.47 22.38 34.50
N ILE A 4 -14.95 21.85 33.36
CA ILE A 4 -15.89 20.70 33.24
C ILE A 4 -15.81 20.26 31.74
N LYS A 5 -15.83 19.01 31.28
CA LYS A 5 -16.35 17.72 31.74
C LYS A 5 -15.42 16.56 31.36
N GLN A 6 -15.33 15.58 32.27
CA GLN A 6 -14.82 14.24 32.03
C GLN A 6 -15.68 13.56 30.95
N THR A 7 -15.04 12.98 29.93
CA THR A 7 -15.69 12.01 29.05
C THR A 7 -15.17 10.63 29.42
N ALA A 8 -16.12 9.76 29.76
CA ALA A 8 -15.94 8.41 30.24
C ALA A 8 -15.17 7.55 29.22
N THR A 9 -14.16 6.87 29.72
CA THR A 9 -13.50 5.74 29.08
C THR A 9 -14.44 4.54 29.08
N VAL A 10 -14.87 4.13 27.89
CA VAL A 10 -15.23 2.74 27.63
C VAL A 10 -14.28 2.27 26.54
N GLY A 11 -13.29 1.47 26.93
CA GLY A 11 -12.23 0.94 26.07
C GLY A 11 -10.85 1.55 26.34
N ASN A 12 -9.82 0.71 26.43
CA ASN A 12 -8.40 1.07 26.64
C ASN A 12 -7.75 1.81 25.44
N ASP A 13 -8.53 2.46 24.60
CA ASP A 13 -8.03 3.12 23.39
C ASP A 13 -7.71 4.58 23.65
N LEU A 14 -6.46 4.97 23.39
CA LEU A 14 -6.02 6.36 23.42
C LEU A 14 -6.73 7.15 22.30
N ILE A 15 -7.73 7.94 22.67
CA ILE A 15 -8.35 8.92 21.77
C ILE A 15 -7.39 10.11 21.65
N VAL A 16 -6.78 10.26 20.47
CA VAL A 16 -5.92 11.42 20.23
C VAL A 16 -6.82 12.65 20.05
N LYS A 17 -6.74 13.60 20.99
CA LYS A 17 -7.49 14.86 20.94
C LYS A 17 -7.05 15.79 19.80
N TYR A 18 -5.86 15.54 19.23
CA TYR A 18 -5.24 16.35 18.19
C TYR A 18 -4.90 15.49 16.98
N GLN A 19 -5.00 16.07 15.79
CA GLN A 19 -4.67 15.37 14.55
C GLN A 19 -3.17 14.99 14.53
N VAL A 20 -2.87 13.69 14.49
CA VAL A 20 -1.47 13.17 14.52
C VAL A 20 -0.71 13.53 13.23
N SER A 21 -1.43 13.67 12.12
CA SER A 21 -0.86 14.04 10.82
C SER A 21 -1.86 14.92 10.05
N SER A 22 -1.47 16.16 9.72
CA SER A 22 -2.25 16.96 8.77
C SER A 22 -2.14 16.37 7.36
N LEU A 23 -3.28 16.21 6.70
CA LEU A 23 -3.30 15.90 5.27
C LEU A 23 -2.82 17.14 4.52
N ILE A 24 -1.75 16.98 3.74
CA ILE A 24 -1.17 18.07 2.95
C ILE A 24 -2.02 18.28 1.71
N LYS A 25 -2.33 19.53 1.38
CA LYS A 25 -2.96 19.88 0.09
C LYS A 25 -1.90 20.04 -1.00
N LEU A 26 -2.28 19.83 -2.25
CA LEU A 26 -1.37 19.99 -3.40
C LEU A 26 -0.77 21.41 -3.46
N GLU A 27 -1.58 22.42 -3.14
CA GLU A 27 -1.15 23.83 -3.06
C GLU A 27 0.01 24.03 -2.07
N GLU A 28 -0.06 23.40 -0.90
CA GLU A 28 0.99 23.48 0.13
C GLU A 28 2.26 22.76 -0.32
N LEU A 29 2.11 21.66 -1.05
CA LEU A 29 3.25 20.94 -1.64
C LEU A 29 3.92 21.76 -2.74
N ASN A 30 3.13 22.53 -3.51
CA ASN A 30 3.62 23.38 -4.59
C ASN A 30 4.38 24.62 -4.11
N LYS A 31 4.24 25.01 -2.83
CA LYS A 31 5.12 26.02 -2.21
C LYS A 31 6.59 25.57 -2.15
N LEU A 32 6.86 24.27 -2.25
CA LEU A 32 8.23 23.75 -2.29
C LEU A 32 8.78 23.84 -3.71
N SER A 33 9.92 24.52 -3.86
CA SER A 33 10.56 24.79 -5.16
C SER A 33 11.16 23.55 -5.83
N SER A 34 11.59 22.55 -5.07
CA SER A 34 12.28 21.37 -5.58
C SER A 34 11.41 20.10 -5.51
N LYS A 35 11.37 19.33 -6.59
CA LYS A 35 10.78 17.98 -6.66
C LYS A 35 11.31 17.08 -5.53
N LYS A 36 12.63 17.13 -5.25
CA LYS A 36 13.26 16.36 -4.18
C LYS A 36 12.72 16.75 -2.80
N SER A 37 12.49 18.04 -2.58
CA SER A 37 11.88 18.53 -1.33
C SER A 37 10.42 18.08 -1.19
N LYS A 38 9.66 18.06 -2.30
CA LYS A 38 8.27 17.53 -2.32
C LYS A 38 8.25 16.05 -1.92
N PHE A 39 9.08 15.21 -2.55
CA PHE A 39 9.21 13.79 -2.20
C PHE A 39 9.65 13.58 -0.75
N LEU A 40 10.64 14.35 -0.26
CA LEU A 40 11.11 14.23 1.11
C LEU A 40 10.02 14.61 2.14
N SER A 41 9.23 15.64 1.83
CA SER A 41 8.08 16.04 2.66
C SER A 41 7.05 14.91 2.77
N LEU A 42 6.68 14.31 1.63
CA LEU A 42 5.74 13.19 1.58
C LEU A 42 6.30 11.95 2.29
N TYR A 43 7.57 11.59 2.04
CA TYR A 43 8.26 10.49 2.72
C TYR A 43 8.19 10.63 4.24
N LYS A 44 8.50 11.82 4.78
CA LYS A 44 8.44 12.09 6.22
C LYS A 44 7.03 11.88 6.77
N ARG A 45 5.99 12.23 6.02
CA ARG A 45 4.59 12.03 6.42
C ARG A 45 4.20 10.55 6.44
N PHE A 46 4.53 9.78 5.40
CA PHE A 46 4.34 8.33 5.41
C PHE A 46 5.09 7.66 6.56
N TYR A 47 6.34 8.08 6.82
CA TYR A 47 7.17 7.53 7.88
C TYR A 47 6.63 7.83 9.29
N ARG A 48 5.94 8.95 9.50
CA ARG A 48 5.28 9.26 10.77
C ARG A 48 4.19 8.23 11.12
N LEU A 49 3.48 7.71 10.11
CA LEU A 49 2.41 6.72 10.30
C LEU A 49 2.94 5.34 10.70
N ARG A 50 4.25 5.07 10.66
CA ARG A 50 4.84 3.73 10.91
C ARG A 50 4.42 3.05 12.22
N ASN A 51 4.13 3.85 13.25
CA ASN A 51 3.72 3.32 14.57
C ASN A 51 2.21 3.09 14.66
N MET A 52 1.44 3.58 13.69
CA MET A 52 -0.02 3.54 13.68
C MET A 52 -0.57 2.54 12.66
N VAL A 53 0.24 2.14 11.67
CA VAL A 53 -0.17 1.19 10.63
C VAL A 53 -0.56 -0.16 11.22
N ASP A 54 0.16 -0.66 12.23
CA ASP A 54 -0.21 -1.88 12.93
C ASP A 54 0.43 -1.99 14.32
N SER A 55 -0.16 -2.81 15.20
CA SER A 55 0.38 -3.06 16.54
C SER A 55 1.58 -4.01 16.52
N LYS A 56 1.69 -4.87 15.49
CA LYS A 56 2.74 -5.89 15.41
C LYS A 56 4.08 -5.26 14.99
N PRO A 57 5.19 -5.51 15.73
CA PRO A 57 6.48 -4.86 15.46
C PRO A 57 7.05 -5.23 14.08
N TYR A 58 6.87 -6.46 13.62
CA TYR A 58 7.35 -6.89 12.31
C TYR A 58 6.66 -6.12 11.16
N ASN A 59 5.36 -5.83 11.27
CA ASN A 59 4.61 -5.08 10.27
C ASN A 59 5.12 -3.63 10.15
N LYS A 60 5.49 -3.03 11.29
CA LYS A 60 6.12 -1.70 11.33
C LYS A 60 7.46 -1.67 10.61
N GLU A 61 8.29 -2.70 10.75
CA GLU A 61 9.59 -2.77 10.06
C GLU A 61 9.43 -2.97 8.55
N ILE A 62 8.51 -3.85 8.14
CA ILE A 62 8.18 -4.08 6.73
C ILE A 62 7.65 -2.80 6.10
N TYR A 63 6.73 -2.10 6.76
CA TYR A 63 6.18 -0.83 6.29
C TYR A 63 7.29 0.21 6.05
N GLN A 64 8.25 0.35 6.98
CA GLN A 64 9.39 1.26 6.79
C GLN A 64 10.25 0.87 5.58
N LYS A 65 10.51 -0.43 5.37
CA LYS A 65 11.26 -0.93 4.22
C LYS A 65 10.51 -0.64 2.91
N ILE A 66 9.19 -0.81 2.88
CA ILE A 66 8.34 -0.47 1.72
C ILE A 66 8.43 1.01 1.40
N ILE A 67 8.19 1.90 2.37
CA ILE A 67 8.25 3.35 2.14
C ILE A 67 9.63 3.73 1.61
N ARG A 68 10.70 3.22 2.23
CA ARG A 68 12.07 3.52 1.78
C ARG A 68 12.26 3.11 0.32
N ARG A 69 11.93 1.86 -0.05
CA ARG A 69 12.05 1.39 -1.44
C ARG A 69 11.22 2.22 -2.41
N LYS A 70 9.96 2.53 -2.08
CA LYS A 70 9.06 3.33 -2.92
C LYS A 70 9.61 4.72 -3.23
N PHE A 71 10.20 5.39 -2.24
CA PHE A 71 10.73 6.74 -2.41
C PHE A 71 12.15 6.79 -2.97
N THR A 72 12.92 5.69 -2.95
CA THR A 72 14.32 5.69 -3.42
C THR A 72 14.59 4.90 -4.70
N MET A 73 13.79 3.86 -4.98
CA MET A 73 14.10 2.89 -6.04
C MET A 73 12.95 2.68 -7.02
N GLU A 74 11.70 2.79 -6.59
CA GLU A 74 10.55 2.45 -7.43
C GLU A 74 10.18 3.62 -8.36
N ASP A 75 10.12 3.35 -9.66
CA ASP A 75 9.51 4.25 -10.63
C ASP A 75 8.07 3.80 -10.89
N PHE A 76 7.12 4.60 -10.39
CA PHE A 76 5.71 4.30 -10.50
C PHE A 76 5.21 4.27 -11.96
N ASN A 77 5.70 5.18 -12.80
CA ASN A 77 5.26 5.25 -14.20
C ASN A 77 5.77 4.05 -14.99
N LEU A 78 7.03 3.65 -14.78
CA LEU A 78 7.61 2.46 -15.39
C LEU A 78 6.82 1.19 -15.01
N LYS A 79 6.54 1.03 -13.71
CA LYS A 79 5.78 -0.12 -13.22
C LYS A 79 4.36 -0.14 -13.79
N ARG A 80 3.72 1.03 -13.86
CA ARG A 80 2.37 1.21 -14.40
C ARG A 80 2.31 0.86 -15.88
N SER A 81 3.27 1.30 -16.68
CA SER A 81 3.32 1.01 -18.12
C SER A 81 3.54 -0.48 -18.40
N ILE A 82 4.35 -1.16 -17.58
CA ILE A 82 4.64 -2.60 -17.76
C ILE A 82 3.47 -3.50 -17.33
N LEU A 83 2.66 -3.07 -16.36
CA LEU A 83 1.57 -3.91 -15.83
C LEU A 83 0.24 -3.72 -16.55
N LEU A 84 -0.09 -2.50 -16.98
CA LEU A 84 -1.43 -2.21 -17.51
C LEU A 84 -1.51 -2.19 -19.03
N ASP A 85 -0.36 -2.16 -19.72
CA ASP A 85 -0.22 -1.99 -21.17
C ASP A 85 -0.90 -0.70 -21.71
N ASP A 86 -0.24 0.02 -22.62
CA ASP A 86 -0.80 1.19 -23.33
C ASP A 86 -1.42 2.30 -22.45
N VAL A 87 -0.75 2.69 -21.37
CA VAL A 87 -1.21 3.78 -20.51
C VAL A 87 -0.30 5.00 -20.54
N ASP A 88 -0.89 6.18 -20.75
CA ASP A 88 -0.18 7.46 -20.79
C ASP A 88 0.66 7.72 -19.54
N ILE A 89 1.87 8.22 -19.74
CA ILE A 89 2.77 8.60 -18.65
C ILE A 89 2.10 9.68 -17.80
N LEU A 90 2.00 9.46 -16.49
CA LEU A 90 1.39 10.45 -15.60
C LEU A 90 2.26 11.71 -15.55
N SER A 91 1.60 12.86 -15.67
CA SER A 91 2.21 14.15 -15.41
C SER A 91 2.72 14.23 -13.97
N GLU A 92 3.71 15.08 -13.71
CA GLU A 92 4.24 15.27 -12.36
C GLU A 92 3.17 15.73 -11.36
N ILE A 93 2.23 16.57 -11.82
CA ILE A 93 1.11 17.05 -11.00
C ILE A 93 0.21 15.88 -10.61
N SER A 94 -0.22 15.08 -11.59
CA SER A 94 -1.08 13.91 -11.36
C SER A 94 -0.39 12.87 -10.47
N LEU A 95 0.92 12.68 -10.61
CA LEU A 95 1.68 11.78 -9.74
C LEU A 95 1.64 12.26 -8.28
N PHE A 96 1.88 13.54 -8.02
CA PHE A 96 1.83 14.08 -6.66
C PHE A 96 0.43 14.03 -6.06
N GLU A 97 -0.62 14.31 -6.84
CA GLU A 97 -2.01 14.13 -6.41
C GLU A 97 -2.27 12.69 -5.96
N ARG A 98 -1.85 11.71 -6.75
CA ARG A 98 -2.01 10.29 -6.40
C ARG A 98 -1.22 9.91 -5.15
N ILE A 99 -0.02 10.44 -4.95
CA ILE A 99 0.77 10.20 -3.72
C ILE A 99 0.07 10.83 -2.51
N ILE A 100 -0.54 12.02 -2.64
CA ILE A 100 -1.33 12.64 -1.57
C ILE A 100 -2.57 11.80 -1.25
N ASN A 101 -3.29 11.33 -2.27
CA ASN A 101 -4.43 10.42 -2.07
C ASN A 101 -3.99 9.12 -1.38
N THR A 102 -2.82 8.60 -1.74
CA THR A 102 -2.23 7.43 -1.08
C THR A 102 -1.89 7.71 0.38
N LEU A 103 -1.39 8.91 0.70
CA LEU A 103 -1.16 9.31 2.09
C LEU A 103 -2.46 9.37 2.88
N ALA A 104 -3.53 9.91 2.28
CA ALA A 104 -4.86 9.91 2.88
C ALA A 104 -5.40 8.49 3.09
N PHE A 105 -5.23 7.62 2.09
CA PHE A 105 -5.60 6.21 2.16
C PHE A 105 -4.88 5.49 3.31
N VAL A 106 -3.56 5.65 3.41
CA VAL A 106 -2.78 5.06 4.51
C VAL A 106 -3.18 5.68 5.85
N HIS A 107 -3.42 6.99 5.92
CA HIS A 107 -3.93 7.62 7.14
C HIS A 107 -5.27 7.02 7.57
N ASN A 108 -6.21 6.83 6.65
CA ASN A 108 -7.52 6.23 6.93
C ASN A 108 -7.39 4.78 7.44
N SER A 109 -6.39 4.04 7.00
CA SER A 109 -6.09 2.70 7.54
C SER A 109 -5.70 2.69 9.03
N THR A 110 -5.36 3.86 9.59
CA THR A 110 -4.93 4.01 11.00
C THR A 110 -6.02 4.57 11.92
N VAL A 111 -7.20 4.88 11.39
CA VAL A 111 -8.27 5.56 12.12
C VAL A 111 -9.53 4.68 12.17
N TYR A 112 -10.12 4.53 13.34
CA TYR A 112 -11.44 3.91 13.52
C TYR A 112 -12.55 4.94 13.33
N LEU A 113 -13.62 4.59 12.62
CA LEU A 113 -14.80 5.46 12.56
C LEU A 113 -15.60 5.36 13.87
N PRO A 114 -16.12 6.47 14.41
CA PRO A 114 -16.95 6.45 15.61
C PRO A 114 -18.18 5.53 15.47
N SER A 115 -18.76 5.44 14.27
CA SER A 115 -19.92 4.58 13.95
C SER A 115 -19.59 3.09 13.87
N GLU A 116 -18.31 2.72 13.74
CA GLU A 116 -17.83 1.32 13.72
C GLU A 116 -17.56 0.79 15.14
N ARG A 117 -17.56 1.67 16.15
CA ARG A 117 -17.57 1.23 17.55
C ARG A 117 -18.93 0.62 17.82
N LYS A 118 -18.97 -0.72 17.86
CA LYS A 118 -20.12 -1.44 18.38
C LYS A 118 -20.40 -0.90 19.80
N GLU A 119 -21.47 -0.12 19.95
CA GLU A 119 -22.13 0.10 21.26
C GLU A 119 -22.76 -1.20 21.78
N LYS A 120 -22.68 -2.29 20.99
CA LYS A 120 -23.23 -3.59 21.32
C LYS A 120 -22.44 -4.21 22.49
N PRO A 121 -23.12 -4.67 23.56
CA PRO A 121 -22.46 -5.40 24.63
C PRO A 121 -21.79 -6.66 24.06
N ILE A 122 -20.57 -6.92 24.50
CA ILE A 122 -19.78 -8.09 24.12
C ILE A 122 -20.42 -9.30 24.81
N LEU A 123 -21.12 -10.14 24.05
CA LEU A 123 -21.78 -11.34 24.57
C LEU A 123 -21.02 -12.60 24.16
N PHE A 124 -20.37 -12.59 23.00
CA PHE A 124 -19.61 -13.71 22.45
C PHE A 124 -18.16 -13.33 22.13
N PHE A 125 -17.25 -14.31 22.06
CA PHE A 125 -15.85 -14.08 21.67
C PHE A 125 -15.71 -13.38 20.30
N GLN A 126 -16.61 -13.66 19.36
CA GLN A 126 -16.65 -13.03 18.03
C GLN A 126 -17.01 -11.54 18.10
N ASP A 127 -17.68 -11.09 19.17
CA ASP A 127 -17.98 -9.67 19.36
C ASP A 127 -16.73 -8.87 19.74
N LEU A 128 -15.64 -9.53 20.16
CA LEU A 128 -14.32 -8.90 20.36
C LEU A 128 -13.62 -8.54 19.04
N GLU A 129 -14.04 -9.12 17.91
CA GLU A 129 -13.47 -8.78 16.61
C GLU A 129 -13.96 -7.39 16.17
N LEU A 130 -13.01 -6.45 16.14
CA LEU A 130 -13.25 -5.10 15.66
C LEU A 130 -13.36 -5.12 14.12
N PRO A 131 -14.41 -4.52 13.54
CA PRO A 131 -14.49 -4.36 12.10
C PRO A 131 -13.29 -3.56 11.62
N GLN A 132 -12.53 -4.12 10.67
CA GLN A 132 -11.40 -3.44 10.06
C GLN A 132 -11.86 -2.73 8.80
N ARG A 133 -11.45 -1.46 8.65
CA ARG A 133 -11.66 -0.71 7.42
C ARG A 133 -10.99 -1.40 6.24
N MET A 134 -11.57 -1.23 5.05
CA MET A 134 -11.00 -1.77 3.81
C MET A 134 -9.56 -1.31 3.57
N GLU A 135 -9.24 -0.05 3.89
CA GLU A 135 -7.88 0.48 3.76
C GLU A 135 -6.90 -0.30 4.67
N LYS A 136 -7.32 -0.66 5.89
CA LYS A 136 -6.51 -1.46 6.82
C LYS A 136 -6.25 -2.85 6.25
N LEU A 137 -7.28 -3.52 5.73
CA LEU A 137 -7.14 -4.85 5.14
C LEU A 137 -6.19 -4.85 3.92
N ILE A 138 -6.30 -3.83 3.06
CA ILE A 138 -5.44 -3.66 1.89
C ILE A 138 -3.99 -3.40 2.31
N ILE A 139 -3.76 -2.51 3.30
CA ILE A 139 -2.40 -2.25 3.79
C ILE A 139 -1.80 -3.49 4.46
N LEU A 140 -2.55 -4.23 5.28
CA LEU A 140 -2.06 -5.47 5.88
C LEU A 140 -1.72 -6.53 4.81
N THR A 141 -2.50 -6.59 3.72
CA THR A 141 -2.22 -7.47 2.59
C THR A 141 -0.93 -7.05 1.87
N LEU A 142 -0.73 -5.75 1.64
CA LEU A 142 0.52 -5.20 1.12
C LEU A 142 1.74 -5.59 1.96
N LEU A 143 1.63 -5.49 3.29
CA LEU A 143 2.72 -5.87 4.20
C LEU A 143 3.02 -7.37 4.11
N ARG A 144 1.98 -8.22 4.08
CA ARG A 144 2.13 -9.67 3.97
C ARG A 144 2.76 -10.09 2.64
N MET A 145 2.28 -9.53 1.54
CA MET A 145 2.82 -9.82 0.20
C MET A 145 4.27 -9.35 0.08
N ASP A 146 4.59 -8.17 0.63
CA ASP A 146 5.98 -7.73 0.65
C ASP A 146 6.87 -8.62 1.52
N GLN A 147 6.37 -9.16 2.63
CA GLN A 147 7.13 -10.10 3.45
C GLN A 147 7.57 -11.32 2.63
N GLN A 148 6.63 -11.92 1.89
CA GLN A 148 6.83 -13.15 1.11
C GLN A 148 7.58 -12.92 -0.20
N LYS A 149 7.58 -11.69 -0.73
CA LYS A 149 8.18 -11.38 -2.02
C LYS A 149 9.69 -11.68 -2.04
N PRO A 150 10.21 -12.45 -3.01
CA PRO A 150 11.65 -12.73 -3.12
C PRO A 150 12.50 -11.48 -3.34
N HIS A 151 13.75 -11.50 -2.88
CA HIS A 151 14.69 -10.38 -3.05
C HIS A 151 14.95 -10.02 -4.52
N ILE A 152 14.94 -11.03 -5.40
CA ILE A 152 15.16 -10.88 -6.84
C ILE A 152 14.17 -9.88 -7.45
N ILE A 153 12.89 -9.96 -7.06
CA ILE A 153 11.86 -9.06 -7.60
C ILE A 153 11.62 -7.82 -6.73
N LYS A 154 11.98 -7.85 -5.43
CA LYS A 154 11.91 -6.66 -4.54
C LYS A 154 12.83 -5.52 -4.99
N TYR A 155 13.97 -5.86 -5.56
CA TYR A 155 15.03 -4.91 -5.90
C TYR A 155 15.26 -4.77 -7.41
N ASP A 156 14.42 -5.39 -8.23
CA ASP A 156 14.41 -5.19 -9.67
C ASP A 156 13.87 -3.79 -10.00
N ARG A 157 14.78 -2.85 -10.29
CA ARG A 157 14.46 -1.46 -10.61
C ARG A 157 13.77 -1.31 -11.97
N LYS A 158 14.09 -2.19 -12.91
CA LYS A 158 13.57 -2.12 -14.28
C LYS A 158 12.28 -2.91 -14.44
N TYR A 159 11.93 -3.71 -13.44
CA TYR A 159 10.72 -4.53 -13.44
C TYR A 159 10.69 -5.54 -14.59
N GLU A 160 11.87 -6.00 -15.01
CA GLU A 160 12.09 -6.96 -16.10
C GLU A 160 11.51 -8.35 -15.80
N TRP A 161 11.32 -8.69 -14.53
CA TRP A 161 10.74 -9.97 -14.15
C TRP A 161 9.30 -10.16 -14.66
N VAL A 162 8.51 -9.09 -14.81
CA VAL A 162 7.12 -9.19 -15.31
C VAL A 162 7.07 -9.55 -16.80
N PRO A 163 7.76 -8.84 -17.71
CA PRO A 163 7.84 -9.24 -19.11
C PRO A 163 8.35 -10.66 -19.30
N LYS A 164 9.33 -11.12 -18.50
CA LYS A 164 9.81 -12.50 -18.55
C LYS A 164 8.70 -13.51 -18.23
N ILE A 165 7.88 -13.25 -17.21
CA ILE A 165 6.74 -14.10 -16.86
C ILE A 165 5.66 -14.06 -17.93
N ASN A 166 5.29 -12.87 -18.43
CA ASN A 166 4.29 -12.73 -19.48
C ASN A 166 4.72 -13.48 -20.75
N ASN A 167 6.00 -13.41 -21.13
CA ASN A 167 6.52 -14.16 -22.28
C ASN A 167 6.38 -15.67 -22.10
N GLN A 168 6.67 -16.21 -20.90
CA GLN A 168 6.48 -17.64 -20.63
C GLN A 168 5.01 -18.04 -20.66
N LEU A 169 4.12 -17.21 -20.08
CA LEU A 169 2.67 -17.45 -20.11
C LEU A 169 2.10 -17.42 -21.52
N ASN A 170 2.56 -16.49 -22.37
CA ASN A 170 2.09 -16.36 -23.75
C ASN A 170 2.58 -17.51 -24.65
N ASN A 171 3.66 -18.19 -24.26
CA ASN A 171 4.19 -19.35 -24.99
C ASN A 171 3.48 -20.67 -24.62
N LEU A 172 2.66 -20.68 -23.56
CA LEU A 172 1.88 -21.86 -23.17
C LEU A 172 0.66 -22.00 -24.07
N SER A 173 0.32 -23.24 -24.39
CA SER A 173 -0.98 -23.56 -24.98
C SER A 173 -2.14 -23.23 -24.02
N ASN A 174 -3.36 -23.13 -24.54
CA ASN A 174 -4.55 -22.78 -23.72
C ASN A 174 -4.89 -23.83 -22.65
N ASP A 175 -4.42 -25.07 -22.80
CA ASP A 175 -4.60 -26.16 -21.85
C ASP A 175 -3.29 -26.97 -21.75
N PRO A 176 -2.26 -26.40 -21.10
CA PRO A 176 -0.93 -26.98 -21.10
C PRO A 176 -0.88 -28.21 -20.19
N ASP A 177 -0.30 -29.29 -20.69
CA ASP A 177 -0.08 -30.46 -19.85
C ASP A 177 0.99 -30.18 -18.76
N SER A 178 1.09 -31.07 -17.76
CA SER A 178 2.07 -30.89 -16.69
C SER A 178 3.53 -30.85 -17.17
N LYS A 179 3.86 -31.42 -18.33
CA LYS A 179 5.23 -31.45 -18.87
C LYS A 179 5.55 -30.13 -19.56
N GLU A 180 4.62 -29.61 -20.35
CA GLU A 180 4.68 -28.32 -21.03
C GLU A 180 4.85 -27.20 -20.00
N TYR A 181 4.04 -27.21 -18.93
CA TYR A 181 4.16 -26.24 -17.85
C TYR A 181 5.54 -26.28 -17.17
N LYS A 182 6.03 -27.49 -16.84
CA LYS A 182 7.37 -27.66 -16.24
C LYS A 182 8.49 -27.24 -17.19
N SER A 183 8.31 -27.43 -18.49
CA SER A 183 9.29 -27.02 -19.50
C SER A 183 9.35 -25.50 -19.65
N ALA A 184 8.19 -24.83 -19.71
CA ALA A 184 8.10 -23.37 -19.84
C ALA A 184 8.68 -22.64 -18.61
N PHE A 185 8.47 -23.18 -17.41
CA PHE A 185 8.96 -22.60 -16.16
C PHE A 185 10.23 -23.28 -15.62
N LYS A 186 11.03 -23.91 -16.49
CA LYS A 186 12.29 -24.54 -16.08
C LYS A 186 13.29 -23.52 -15.52
N ASP A 187 13.38 -22.36 -16.17
CA ASP A 187 14.37 -21.33 -15.87
C ASP A 187 13.78 -20.13 -15.11
N VAL A 188 12.47 -20.14 -14.87
CA VAL A 188 11.72 -19.05 -14.22
C VAL A 188 10.85 -19.62 -13.12
N ASP A 189 10.96 -19.07 -11.90
CA ASP A 189 10.14 -19.51 -10.77
C ASP A 189 8.64 -19.26 -11.02
N ALA A 190 7.87 -20.34 -11.14
CA ALA A 190 6.43 -20.28 -11.37
C ALA A 190 5.66 -19.58 -10.22
N ASN A 191 6.22 -19.51 -9.00
CA ASN A 191 5.61 -18.78 -7.89
C ASN A 191 5.52 -17.27 -8.16
N LEU A 192 6.30 -16.75 -9.11
CA LEU A 192 6.25 -15.35 -9.52
C LEU A 192 4.95 -14.99 -10.24
N ILE A 193 4.20 -15.95 -10.78
CA ILE A 193 2.89 -15.70 -11.40
C ILE A 193 1.94 -15.08 -10.37
N GLY A 194 1.85 -15.65 -9.17
CA GLY A 194 1.00 -15.11 -8.11
C GLY A 194 1.39 -13.69 -7.67
N PHE A 195 2.70 -13.38 -7.66
CA PHE A 195 3.17 -12.02 -7.41
C PHE A 195 2.84 -11.07 -8.56
N ARG A 196 2.90 -11.53 -9.82
CA ARG A 196 2.53 -10.75 -11.01
C ARG A 196 1.05 -10.40 -10.98
N ASP A 197 0.18 -11.36 -10.68
CA ASP A 197 -1.27 -11.12 -10.59
C ASP A 197 -1.63 -10.19 -9.42
N TYR A 198 -0.94 -10.35 -8.28
CA TYR A 198 -1.07 -9.43 -7.16
C TYR A 198 -0.69 -7.99 -7.54
N GLU A 199 0.45 -7.79 -8.20
CA GLU A 199 0.92 -6.47 -8.63
C GLU A 199 0.00 -5.85 -9.68
N LEU A 200 -0.52 -6.67 -10.61
CA LEU A 200 -1.51 -6.24 -11.60
C LEU A 200 -2.80 -5.74 -10.92
N ASN A 201 -3.33 -6.51 -9.98
CA ASN A 201 -4.54 -6.12 -9.25
C ASN A 201 -4.31 -4.87 -8.37
N LEU A 202 -3.14 -4.76 -7.75
CA LEU A 202 -2.75 -3.55 -7.02
C LEU A 202 -2.66 -2.34 -7.95
N MET A 203 -2.12 -2.50 -9.16
CA MET A 203 -2.04 -1.42 -10.12
C MET A 203 -3.42 -1.01 -10.65
N ARG A 204 -4.33 -1.97 -10.88
CA ARG A 204 -5.73 -1.68 -11.20
C ARG A 204 -6.44 -0.92 -10.08
N LEU A 205 -6.22 -1.32 -8.83
CA LEU A 205 -6.71 -0.58 -7.65
C LEU A 205 -6.18 0.86 -7.64
N ASN A 206 -4.89 1.04 -7.94
CA ASN A 206 -4.28 2.36 -8.04
C ASN A 206 -4.94 3.22 -9.12
N GLU A 207 -5.34 2.67 -10.27
CA GLU A 207 -6.09 3.42 -11.27
C GLU A 207 -7.50 3.78 -10.82
N CYS A 208 -8.24 2.82 -10.25
CA CYS A 208 -9.62 3.04 -9.80
C CYS A 208 -9.73 4.15 -8.75
N TYR A 209 -8.79 4.20 -7.80
CA TYR A 209 -8.81 5.13 -6.68
C TYR A 209 -7.82 6.29 -6.80
N ARG A 210 -7.13 6.41 -7.95
CA ARG A 210 -6.06 7.41 -8.18
C ARG A 210 -5.02 7.39 -7.05
N LEU A 211 -4.42 6.22 -6.81
CA LEU A 211 -3.40 5.96 -5.80
C LEU A 211 -2.05 5.57 -6.43
N CYS A 212 -1.04 5.43 -5.57
CA CYS A 212 0.32 4.96 -5.84
C CYS A 212 0.80 4.01 -4.73
N LEU A 213 -0.03 3.01 -4.37
CA LEU A 213 0.27 2.01 -3.34
C LEU A 213 1.45 1.12 -3.67
#